data_AF-A0A432IBK2-F1
#
_entry.id   AF-A0A432IBK2-F1
#
_cell.length_a   1.000
_cell.length_b   1.000
_cell.length_c   1.000
_cell.angle_alpha   90.00
_cell.angle_beta   90.00
_cell.angle_gamma   90.00
#
_symmetry.space_group_name_H-M   'P 1'
#
loop_
_entity.id
_entity.type
_entity.pdbx_description
1 polymer ?
#
loop_
_entity_poly.entity_id
_entity_poly.type
_entity_poly.pdbx_seq_one_letter_code
_entity_poly.pdbx_strand_id
1 'polypeptide(L)'
;FSEALSVKIPSFHVGLITFGILYNPISEITGILMNFISRKFEYQADDFAKFHYDKNELISALKKLSKKSLSNLTPHKASVFVHYSHPTLLNRVKNLMTN
;
A
#
# COMPACT_ATOMS: atom_id res chain seq x y z
N PHE A 1 -11.01 30.07 -12.10
CA PHE A 1 -10.68 29.14 -11.01
C PHE A 1 -10.66 29.82 -9.64
N SER A 2 -9.92 30.93 -9.45
CA SER A 2 -10.01 31.74 -8.23
C SER A 2 -11.43 32.23 -7.93
N GLU A 3 -12.20 32.57 -8.96
CA GLU A 3 -13.62 32.94 -8.85
C GLU A 3 -14.54 31.78 -8.39
N ALA A 4 -14.26 30.54 -8.83
CA ALA A 4 -15.01 29.35 -8.38
C ALA A 4 -14.74 28.98 -6.90
N LEU A 5 -13.66 29.51 -6.33
CA LEU A 5 -13.30 29.41 -4.92
C LEU A 5 -13.59 30.71 -4.15
N SER A 6 -14.34 31.65 -4.74
CA SER A 6 -14.68 32.97 -4.17
C SER A 6 -13.48 33.84 -3.81
N VAL A 7 -12.32 33.59 -4.42
CA VAL A 7 -11.10 34.38 -4.23
C VAL A 7 -11.06 35.52 -5.24
N LYS A 8 -11.26 36.75 -4.75
CA LYS A 8 -11.34 37.97 -5.56
C LYS A 8 -10.02 38.37 -6.25
N ILE A 9 -8.87 38.01 -5.66
CA ILE A 9 -7.54 38.32 -6.22
C ILE A 9 -6.82 37.00 -6.48
N PRO A 10 -6.59 36.61 -7.74
CA PRO A 10 -5.85 35.39 -8.04
C PRO A 10 -4.44 35.47 -7.46
N SER A 11 -4.04 34.46 -6.68
CA SER A 11 -2.70 34.34 -6.11
C SER A 11 -2.10 32.98 -6.42
N PHE A 12 -0.78 32.93 -6.62
CA PHE A 12 -0.06 31.70 -6.92
C PHE A 12 -0.29 30.61 -5.86
N HIS A 13 -0.25 30.99 -4.58
CA HIS A 13 -0.44 30.09 -3.44
C HIS A 13 -1.83 29.43 -3.46
N VAL A 14 -2.89 30.19 -3.76
CA VAL A 14 -4.25 29.66 -3.88
C VAL A 14 -4.34 28.69 -5.07
N GLY A 15 -3.70 29.03 -6.19
CA GLY A 15 -3.59 28.13 -7.35
C GLY A 15 -2.94 26.79 -7.01
N LEU A 16 -1.85 26.80 -6.23
CA LEU A 16 -1.14 25.59 -5.81
C LEU A 16 -2.00 24.68 -4.91
N ILE A 17 -2.68 25.26 -3.90
CA ILE A 17 -3.58 24.49 -3.02
C ILE A 17 -4.72 23.87 -3.82
N THR A 18 -5.30 24.66 -4.72
CA THR A 18 -6.40 24.22 -5.59
C THR A 18 -5.99 23.08 -6.49
N PHE A 19 -4.81 23.19 -7.12
CA PHE A 19 -4.23 22.12 -7.91
C PHE A 19 -4.05 20.83 -7.09
N GLY A 20 -3.53 20.93 -5.86
CA GLY A 20 -3.37 19.77 -4.98
C GLY A 20 -4.69 19.03 -4.70
N ILE A 21 -5.77 19.77 -4.43
CA ILE A 21 -7.09 19.17 -4.18
C ILE A 21 -7.62 18.47 -5.43
N LEU A 22 -7.51 19.10 -6.60
CA LEU A 22 -8.00 18.54 -7.87
C LEU A 22 -7.15 17.37 -8.36
N TYR A 23 -5.87 17.33 -7.99
CA TYR A 23 -4.98 16.23 -8.31
C TYR A 23 -5.26 14.98 -7.47
N ASN A 24 -6.00 15.09 -6.35
CA ASN A 24 -6.23 13.98 -5.43
C ASN A 24 -6.82 12.71 -6.09
N PRO A 25 -7.85 12.77 -6.97
CA PRO A 25 -8.38 11.56 -7.61
C PRO A 25 -7.35 10.83 -8.47
N ILE A 26 -6.49 11.58 -9.17
CA ILE A 26 -5.39 11.03 -9.98
C ILE A 26 -4.37 10.35 -9.06
N SER A 27 -4.03 11.01 -7.96
CA SER A 27 -3.13 10.47 -6.93
C SER A 27 -3.67 9.19 -6.31
N GLU A 28 -4.97 9.13 -5.99
CA GLU A 28 -5.63 7.96 -5.40
C GLU A 28 -5.63 6.77 -6.36
N ILE A 29 -6.01 6.96 -7.63
CA ILE A 29 -5.98 5.91 -8.65
C ILE A 29 -4.56 5.39 -8.84
N THR A 30 -3.59 6.30 -8.94
CA THR A 30 -2.18 5.94 -9.05
C THR A 30 -1.72 5.17 -7.81
N GLY A 31 -2.16 5.58 -6.62
CA GLY A 31 -1.87 4.92 -5.35
C GLY A 31 -2.39 3.49 -5.30
N ILE A 32 -3.61 3.23 -5.79
CA ILE A 32 -4.18 1.87 -5.87
C ILE A 32 -3.34 0.99 -6.82
N LEU A 33 -2.95 1.53 -7.99
CA LEU A 33 -2.10 0.81 -8.93
C LEU A 33 -0.72 0.51 -8.32
N MET A 34 -0.11 1.48 -7.64
CA MET A 34 1.16 1.30 -6.96
C MET A 34 1.07 0.28 -5.83
N ASN A 35 -0.01 0.28 -5.04
CA ASN A 35 -0.25 -0.74 -4.03
C ASN A 35 -0.36 -2.14 -4.65
N PHE A 36 -0.98 -2.27 -5.82
CA PHE A 36 -1.01 -3.55 -6.54
C PHE A 36 0.38 -4.03 -6.97
N ILE A 37 1.19 -3.14 -7.54
CA ILE A 37 2.56 -3.44 -7.97
C ILE A 37 3.43 -3.81 -6.76
N SER A 38 3.37 -3.03 -5.68
CA SER A 38 4.10 -3.29 -4.44
C SER A 38 3.80 -4.66 -3.86
N ARG A 39 2.52 -5.07 -3.85
CA ARG A 39 2.13 -6.43 -3.40
C ARG A 39 2.75 -7.52 -4.27
N LYS A 40 2.85 -7.32 -5.59
CA LYS A 40 3.51 -8.27 -6.49
C LYS A 40 5.00 -8.39 -6.19
N PHE A 41 5.67 -7.28 -5.90
CA PHE A 41 7.08 -7.28 -5.53
C PHE A 41 7.34 -7.98 -4.19
N GLU A 42 6.45 -7.83 -3.20
CA GLU A 42 6.54 -8.59 -1.95
C GLU A 42 6.48 -10.10 -2.20
N TYR A 43 5.58 -10.58 -3.07
CA TYR A 43 5.53 -12.01 -3.41
C TYR A 43 6.80 -12.49 -4.11
N GLN A 44 7.34 -11.69 -5.04
CA GLN A 44 8.60 -12.02 -5.72
C GLN A 44 9.77 -12.09 -4.72
N ALA A 45 9.81 -11.18 -3.74
CA ALA A 45 10.81 -11.19 -2.68
C ALA A 45 10.65 -12.39 -1.74
N ASP A 46 9.42 -12.73 -1.37
CA ASP A 46 9.10 -13.91 -0.57
C ASP A 46 9.51 -15.20 -1.30
N ASP A 47 9.23 -15.31 -2.60
CA ASP A 47 9.62 -16.44 -3.42
C ASP A 47 11.15 -16.53 -3.55
N PHE A 48 11.82 -15.40 -3.78
CA PHE A 48 13.28 -15.35 -3.81
C PHE A 48 13.88 -15.88 -2.50
N ALA A 49 13.37 -15.42 -1.35
CA ALA A 49 13.79 -15.90 -0.04
C ALA A 49 13.48 -17.39 0.18
N LYS A 50 12.33 -17.86 -0.29
CA LYS A 50 11.94 -19.28 -0.22
C LYS A 50 12.89 -20.19 -0.99
N PHE A 51 13.40 -19.75 -2.15
CA PHE A 51 14.28 -20.57 -2.99
C PHE A 51 15.77 -20.50 -2.60
N HIS A 52 16.22 -19.37 -2.04
CA HIS A 52 17.64 -19.16 -1.75
C HIS A 52 17.98 -19.21 -0.26
N TYR A 53 16.99 -19.18 0.63
CA TYR A 53 17.15 -19.11 2.09
C TYR A 53 16.08 -19.98 2.80
N ASP A 54 16.00 -19.90 4.14
CA ASP A 54 15.01 -20.64 4.92
C ASP A 54 13.67 -19.90 5.02
N LYS A 55 12.66 -20.44 4.33
CA LYS A 55 11.26 -19.96 4.41
C LYS A 55 10.69 -19.95 5.83
N ASN A 56 11.11 -20.87 6.71
CA ASN A 56 10.59 -20.98 8.07
C ASN A 56 11.08 -19.82 8.95
N GLU A 57 12.33 -19.39 8.77
CA GLU A 57 12.88 -18.21 9.43
C GLU A 57 12.13 -16.95 8.99
N LEU A 58 11.86 -16.82 7.69
CA LEU A 58 11.06 -15.70 7.16
C LEU A 58 9.64 -15.69 7.75
N ILE A 59 8.95 -16.83 7.79
CA ILE A 59 7.62 -16.95 8.42
C ILE A 59 7.68 -16.54 9.90
N SER A 60 8.72 -16.96 10.62
CA SER A 60 8.93 -16.61 12.03
C SER A 60 9.13 -15.10 12.20
N ALA A 61 9.96 -14.49 11.36
CA ALA A 61 10.22 -13.05 11.36
C ALA A 61 8.93 -12.24 11.07
N LEU A 62 8.16 -12.63 10.07
CA LEU A 62 6.89 -11.99 9.71
C LEU A 62 5.86 -12.05 10.85
N LYS A 63 5.74 -13.21 11.52
CA LYS A 63 4.88 -13.36 12.70
C LYS A 63 5.32 -12.45 13.86
N LYS A 64 6.62 -12.39 14.15
CA LYS A 64 7.18 -11.51 15.19
C LYS A 64 6.92 -10.04 14.87
N LEU A 65 7.13 -9.63 13.63
CA LEU A 65 6.88 -8.27 13.16
C LEU A 65 5.40 -7.89 13.32
N SER A 66 4.50 -8.72 12.79
CA SER A 66 3.04 -8.51 12.88
C SER A 66 2.54 -8.43 14.32
N LYS A 67 3.11 -9.24 15.22
CA LYS A 67 2.78 -9.18 16.66
C LYS A 67 3.24 -7.86 17.27
N LYS A 68 4.46 -7.41 16.95
CA LYS A 68 5.04 -6.17 17.49
C LYS A 68 4.30 -4.92 16.99
N SER A 69 3.86 -4.92 15.73
CA SER A 69 3.10 -3.82 15.14
C SER A 69 1.60 -3.86 15.43
N LEU A 70 1.11 -4.86 16.18
CA LEU A 70 -0.32 -5.08 16.47
C LEU A 70 -1.18 -5.07 15.19
N SER A 71 -0.64 -5.64 14.11
CA SER A 71 -1.28 -5.58 12.79
C SER A 71 -2.61 -6.33 12.78
N ASN A 72 -3.61 -5.76 12.11
CA ASN A 72 -4.89 -6.43 11.88
C ASN A 72 -4.66 -7.70 11.03
N LEU A 73 -4.98 -8.86 11.60
CA LEU A 73 -4.80 -10.16 10.97
C LEU A 73 -5.91 -10.52 9.99
N THR A 74 -7.08 -9.91 10.11
CA THR A 74 -8.28 -10.19 9.30
C THR A 74 -8.92 -8.92 8.73
N PRO A 75 -8.16 -8.07 8.01
CA PRO A 75 -8.70 -6.87 7.41
C PRO A 75 -9.70 -7.21 6.30
N HIS A 76 -10.67 -6.32 6.10
CA HIS A 76 -11.65 -6.46 5.03
C HIS A 76 -10.97 -6.38 3.65
N LYS A 77 -11.39 -7.24 2.70
CA LYS A 77 -10.75 -7.38 1.37
C LYS A 77 -10.67 -6.06 0.59
N ALA A 78 -11.73 -5.24 0.63
CA ALA A 78 -11.73 -3.94 -0.04
C ALA A 78 -10.69 -2.97 0.56
N SER A 79 -10.51 -2.99 1.88
CA SER A 79 -9.50 -2.16 2.54
C SER A 79 -8.08 -2.59 2.16
N VAL A 80 -7.84 -3.90 2.08
CA VAL A 80 -6.56 -4.45 1.60
C VAL A 80 -6.31 -4.04 0.15
N PHE A 81 -7.31 -4.15 -0.72
CA PHE A 81 -7.16 -3.84 -2.13
C PHE A 81 -6.75 -2.37 -2.35
N VAL A 82 -7.45 -1.44 -1.70
CA VAL A 82 -7.26 0.00 -1.90
C VAL A 82 -6.04 0.52 -1.15
N HIS A 83 -5.88 0.19 0.13
CA HIS A 83 -4.96 0.90 1.02
C HIS A 83 -3.66 0.15 1.33
N TYR A 84 -3.63 -1.18 1.19
CA TYR A 84 -2.47 -1.96 1.67
C TYR A 84 -1.42 -2.07 0.57
N SER A 85 -0.24 -1.51 0.82
CA SER A 85 0.95 -1.69 -0.04
C SER A 85 1.56 -3.10 0.05
N HIS A 86 1.28 -3.84 1.13
CA HIS A 86 1.77 -5.20 1.36
C HIS A 86 0.61 -6.21 1.48
N PRO A 87 0.80 -7.47 1.07
CA PRO A 87 -0.18 -8.52 1.33
C PRO A 87 -0.33 -8.77 2.83
N THR A 88 -1.49 -9.30 3.25
CA THR A 88 -1.71 -9.68 4.66
C THR A 88 -0.73 -10.78 5.09
N LEU A 89 -0.43 -10.85 6.39
CA LEU A 89 0.42 -11.91 6.95
C LEU A 89 -0.06 -13.30 6.50
N LEU A 90 -1.38 -13.54 6.57
CA LEU A 90 -1.98 -14.80 6.13
C LEU A 90 -1.65 -15.14 4.68
N ASN A 91 -1.75 -14.16 3.78
CA ASN A 91 -1.49 -14.37 2.36
C ASN A 91 0.00 -14.66 2.09
N ARG A 92 0.92 -13.98 2.78
CA ARG A 92 2.37 -14.21 2.65
C ARG A 92 2.78 -15.58 3.17
N VAL A 93 2.30 -15.95 4.37
CA VAL A 93 2.56 -17.28 4.94
C VAL A 93 2.02 -18.38 4.02
N LYS A 94 0.84 -18.19 3.42
CA LYS A 94 0.28 -19.13 2.44
C LYS A 94 1.19 -19.27 1.21
N ASN A 95 1.68 -18.16 0.65
CA ASN A 95 2.61 -18.16 -0.49
C ASN A 95 3.91 -18.92 -0.19
N LEU A 96 4.46 -18.73 1.02
CA LEU A 96 5.68 -19.43 1.45
C LEU A 96 5.45 -20.93 1.70
N MET A 97 4.23 -21.34 2.03
CA MET A 97 3.87 -22.74 2.27
C MET A 97 3.51 -23.52 1.01
N THR A 98 3.11 -22.86 -0.07
CA THR A 98 2.89 -23.52 -1.37
C THR A 98 4.20 -24.02 -1.97
N ASN A 99 4.18 -25.14 -2.70
CA ASN A 99 5.38 -25.72 -3.34
C ASN A 99 5.88 -24.86 -4.49
#